data_AF-A0A2A2EZL6-F1
#
_entry.id   AF-A0A2A2EZL6-F1
#
_cell.length_a   1.000
_cell.length_b   1.000
_cell.length_c   1.000
_cell.angle_alpha   90.00
_cell.angle_beta   90.00
_cell.angle_gamma   90.00
#
_symmetry.space_group_name_H-M   'P 1'
#
loop_
_entity.id
_entity.type
_entity.pdbx_description
1 polymer ?
#
loop_
_entity_poly.entity_id
_entity_poly.type
_entity_poly.pdbx_seq_one_letter_code
_entity_poly.pdbx_strand_id
1 'polypeptide(L)'
;MTDAQTSGVTWPVPAREAEAETQVRKSRFIARAAPAASREEALALVERARLDHPEARHHCWAYVIGAPGRATSAAMNDDGEPSGTAGRPILNVIEHKGIGDVAVVVIRYFGGVKLGAGGLVRAYAGAAEAVLSSLELEHREPRVSLQLEIGFADEQPLRLELERLGGELAAIEYGQGVSVQVSVPATAREAIDSWAAGRGLGVTEL
;
A
#
# COMPACT_ATOMS: atom_id res chain seq x y z
N MET A 1 15.45 -26.82 -2.11
CA MET A 1 15.52 -26.21 -3.45
C MET A 1 14.11 -25.81 -3.86
N THR A 2 13.79 -24.55 -3.60
CA THR A 2 12.66 -23.88 -4.23
C THR A 2 13.19 -22.48 -4.51
N ASP A 3 13.68 -22.31 -5.74
CA ASP A 3 14.02 -20.99 -6.28
C ASP A 3 12.73 -20.18 -6.28
N ALA A 4 12.59 -19.29 -5.31
CA ALA A 4 11.68 -18.17 -5.43
C ALA A 4 12.34 -17.21 -6.41
N GLN A 5 12.12 -17.45 -7.71
CA GLN A 5 12.31 -16.43 -8.73
C GLN A 5 11.38 -15.27 -8.39
N THR A 6 11.90 -14.30 -7.66
CA THR A 6 11.24 -13.03 -7.36
C THR A 6 11.23 -12.23 -8.66
N SER A 7 10.32 -12.61 -9.56
CA SER A 7 10.04 -11.86 -10.77
C SER A 7 9.68 -10.43 -10.35
N GLY A 8 10.40 -9.46 -10.92
CA GLY A 8 10.22 -8.01 -10.72
C GLY A 8 8.91 -7.52 -11.33
N VAL A 9 7.78 -8.07 -10.88
CA VAL A 9 6.46 -7.63 -11.29
C VAL A 9 6.14 -6.39 -10.50
N THR A 10 6.24 -5.25 -11.18
CA THR A 10 5.73 -3.99 -10.67
C THR A 10 4.22 -4.06 -10.54
N TRP A 11 3.63 -3.33 -9.58
CA TRP A 11 2.17 -3.24 -9.45
C TRP A 11 1.70 -1.79 -9.54
N PRO A 12 0.45 -1.56 -9.98
CA PRO A 12 -0.10 -0.23 -10.03
C PRO A 12 -0.43 0.31 -8.63
N VAL A 13 -0.08 1.57 -8.42
CA VAL A 13 -0.30 2.36 -7.20
C VAL A 13 -0.88 3.72 -7.60
N PRO A 14 -1.78 4.33 -6.82
CA PRO A 14 -2.25 5.68 -7.11
C PRO A 14 -1.10 6.69 -7.11
N ALA A 15 -0.93 7.46 -8.19
CA ALA A 15 0.11 8.49 -8.25
C ALA A 15 -0.21 9.70 -7.34
N ARG A 16 -1.49 9.90 -7.03
CA ARG A 16 -2.00 10.97 -6.16
C ARG A 16 -3.39 10.63 -5.62
N GLU A 17 -3.85 11.44 -4.66
CA GLU A 17 -5.22 11.38 -4.17
C GLU A 17 -6.23 11.77 -5.28
N ALA A 18 -7.37 11.08 -5.31
CA ALA A 18 -8.52 11.39 -6.14
C ALA A 18 -9.83 11.30 -5.35
N GLU A 19 -10.85 12.00 -5.82
CA GLU A 19 -12.19 11.99 -5.25
C GLU A 19 -13.25 11.76 -6.34
N ALA A 20 -14.30 11.01 -6.01
CA ALA A 20 -15.49 10.87 -6.84
C ALA A 20 -16.76 10.87 -5.98
N GLU A 21 -17.82 11.49 -6.48
CA GLU A 21 -19.14 11.48 -5.81
C GLU A 21 -20.15 10.65 -6.61
N THR A 22 -20.95 9.86 -5.89
CA THR A 22 -22.11 9.14 -6.44
C THR A 22 -23.34 9.37 -5.58
N GLN A 23 -24.53 9.20 -6.18
CA GLN A 23 -25.79 9.34 -5.47
C GLN A 23 -26.69 8.12 -5.69
N VAL A 24 -27.20 7.53 -4.60
CA VAL A 24 -28.08 6.36 -4.63
C VAL A 24 -29.28 6.59 -3.73
N ARG A 25 -30.49 6.63 -4.31
CA ARG A 25 -31.76 6.90 -3.61
C ARG A 25 -31.63 8.07 -2.62
N LYS A 26 -31.18 9.23 -3.12
CA LYS A 26 -30.92 10.47 -2.38
C LYS A 26 -29.77 10.43 -1.37
N SER A 27 -29.23 9.25 -1.04
CA SER A 27 -28.01 9.16 -0.24
C SER A 27 -26.81 9.54 -1.10
N ARG A 28 -25.89 10.33 -0.54
CA ARG A 28 -24.69 10.82 -1.22
C ARG A 28 -23.47 10.08 -0.69
N PHE A 29 -22.62 9.62 -1.58
CA PHE A 29 -21.41 8.86 -1.28
C PHE A 29 -20.22 9.56 -1.94
N ILE A 30 -19.31 10.08 -1.13
CA ILE A 30 -18.09 10.74 -1.59
C ILE A 30 -16.96 9.75 -1.30
N ALA A 31 -16.31 9.24 -2.34
CA ALA A 31 -15.20 8.32 -2.20
C ALA A 31 -13.89 9.06 -2.47
N ARG A 32 -12.92 8.91 -1.57
CA ARG A 32 -11.54 9.35 -1.77
C ARG A 32 -10.63 8.13 -1.82
N ALA A 33 -9.69 8.14 -2.75
CA ALA A 33 -8.63 7.14 -2.85
C ALA A 33 -7.28 7.84 -2.87
N ALA A 34 -6.30 7.32 -2.13
CA ALA A 34 -4.96 7.90 -2.06
C ALA A 34 -3.89 6.80 -2.00
N PRO A 35 -2.64 7.09 -2.42
CA PRO A 35 -1.52 6.21 -2.14
C PRO A 35 -1.33 6.08 -0.63
N ALA A 36 -1.03 4.85 -0.19
CA ALA A 36 -0.72 4.54 1.20
C ALA A 36 0.25 3.35 1.26
N ALA A 37 1.49 3.60 1.68
CA ALA A 37 2.52 2.58 1.86
C ALA A 37 2.52 1.99 3.28
N SER A 38 1.70 2.54 4.18
CA SER A 38 1.61 2.13 5.57
C SER A 38 0.18 2.23 6.10
N ARG A 39 -0.09 1.54 7.21
CA ARG A 39 -1.41 1.62 7.87
C ARG A 39 -1.66 3.03 8.38
N GLU A 40 -0.62 3.70 8.85
CA GLU A 40 -0.63 5.04 9.38
C GLU A 40 -1.06 6.04 8.30
N GLU A 41 -0.49 5.93 7.09
CA GLU A 41 -0.90 6.73 5.93
C GLU A 41 -2.36 6.45 5.52
N ALA A 42 -2.75 5.18 5.49
CA ALA A 42 -4.12 4.79 5.17
C ALA A 42 -5.14 5.39 6.16
N LEU A 43 -4.84 5.36 7.46
CA LEU A 43 -5.70 5.93 8.49
C LEU A 43 -5.65 7.47 8.49
N ALA A 44 -4.54 8.09 8.10
CA ALA A 44 -4.46 9.54 7.93
C ALA A 44 -5.45 10.04 6.87
N LEU A 45 -5.70 9.29 5.79
CA LEU A 45 -6.74 9.62 4.81
C LEU A 45 -8.15 9.64 5.46
N VAL A 46 -8.44 8.65 6.32
CA VAL A 46 -9.73 8.55 7.02
C VAL A 46 -9.92 9.73 7.97
N GLU A 47 -8.90 10.10 8.73
CA GLU A 47 -8.95 11.25 9.63
C GLU A 47 -9.14 12.56 8.87
N ARG A 48 -8.46 12.77 7.73
CA ARG A 48 -8.72 13.93 6.86
C ARG A 48 -10.18 13.96 6.39
N ALA A 49 -10.73 12.82 5.95
CA ALA A 49 -12.13 12.74 5.54
C ALA A 49 -13.11 13.05 6.67
N ARG A 50 -12.80 12.68 7.92
CA ARG A 50 -13.59 13.04 9.11
C ARG A 50 -13.57 14.53 9.41
N LEU A 51 -12.40 15.15 9.28
CA LEU A 51 -12.23 16.60 9.47
C LEU A 51 -12.96 17.41 8.39
N ASP A 52 -12.88 16.97 7.14
CA ASP A 52 -13.54 17.65 6.02
C ASP A 52 -15.06 17.43 6.00
N HIS A 53 -15.53 16.29 6.52
CA HIS A 53 -16.94 15.90 6.55
C HIS A 53 -17.42 15.50 7.96
N PRO A 54 -17.41 16.42 8.94
CA PRO A 54 -17.76 16.09 10.33
C PRO A 54 -19.25 15.75 10.51
N GLU A 55 -20.11 16.23 9.60
CA GLU A 55 -21.56 16.00 9.61
C GLU A 55 -21.96 14.64 8.99
N ALA A 56 -21.03 13.93 8.35
CA ALA A 56 -21.29 12.60 7.83
C ALA A 56 -21.26 11.57 8.96
N ARG A 57 -22.20 10.62 8.94
CA ARG A 57 -22.31 9.62 10.01
C ARG A 57 -21.38 8.43 9.85
N HIS A 58 -20.91 8.19 8.63
CA HIS A 58 -20.13 7.02 8.28
C HIS A 58 -19.01 7.44 7.33
N HIS A 59 -17.79 7.03 7.67
CA HIS A 59 -16.55 7.14 6.90
C HIS A 59 -15.98 5.73 6.76
N CYS A 60 -16.70 4.88 6.04
CA CYS A 60 -16.31 3.48 5.84
C CYS A 60 -15.06 3.43 4.96
N TRP A 61 -14.15 2.50 5.23
CA TRP A 61 -12.87 2.49 4.52
C TRP A 61 -12.34 1.08 4.30
N ALA A 62 -11.40 0.96 3.36
CA ALA A 62 -10.53 -0.19 3.19
C ALA A 62 -9.17 0.24 2.64
N TYR A 63 -8.14 -0.56 2.89
CA TYR A 63 -6.84 -0.38 2.26
C TYR A 63 -6.20 -1.72 1.90
N VAL A 64 -5.25 -1.65 0.96
CA VAL A 64 -4.32 -2.72 0.60
C VAL A 64 -2.92 -2.11 0.54
N ILE A 65 -1.98 -2.68 1.30
CA ILE A 65 -0.58 -2.27 1.34
C ILE A 65 0.26 -3.42 0.78
N GLY A 66 1.14 -3.10 -0.15
CA GLY A 66 1.94 -4.04 -0.91
C GLY A 66 1.26 -4.53 -2.19
N ALA A 67 1.92 -5.49 -2.84
CA ALA A 67 1.52 -5.99 -4.14
C ALA A 67 0.15 -6.69 -4.12
N PRO A 68 -0.72 -6.45 -5.12
CA PRO A 68 -1.99 -7.16 -5.27
C PRO A 68 -1.82 -8.68 -5.20
N GLY A 69 -2.67 -9.35 -4.41
CA GLY A 69 -2.60 -10.80 -4.19
C GLY A 69 -1.45 -11.29 -3.30
N ARG A 70 -0.52 -10.39 -2.92
CA ARG A 70 0.58 -10.63 -1.96
C ARG A 70 0.72 -9.45 -1.00
N ALA A 71 -0.41 -8.84 -0.64
CA ALA A 71 -0.43 -7.67 0.22
C ALA A 71 0.19 -8.02 1.58
N THR A 72 1.07 -7.16 2.07
CA THR A 72 1.67 -7.31 3.41
C THR A 72 0.65 -6.95 4.49
N SER A 73 -0.31 -6.08 4.17
CA SER A 73 -1.39 -5.72 5.07
C SER A 73 -2.63 -5.31 4.27
N ALA A 74 -3.81 -5.73 4.74
CA ALA A 74 -5.09 -5.28 4.21
C ALA A 74 -6.11 -5.23 5.34
N ALA A 75 -6.91 -4.17 5.40
CA ALA A 75 -7.97 -4.04 6.39
C ALA A 75 -9.13 -3.21 5.86
N MET A 76 -10.27 -3.30 6.54
CA MET A 76 -11.50 -2.62 6.19
C MET A 76 -12.32 -2.31 7.44
N ASN A 77 -13.20 -1.32 7.37
CA ASN A 77 -14.10 -0.94 8.46
C ASN A 77 -15.43 -0.41 7.92
N ASP A 78 -16.53 -0.89 8.49
CA ASP A 78 -17.89 -0.45 8.14
C ASP A 78 -18.33 0.84 8.85
N ASP A 79 -17.55 1.35 9.81
CA ASP A 79 -17.80 2.60 10.55
C ASP A 79 -19.26 2.81 11.01
N GLY A 80 -19.83 1.78 11.62
CA GLY A 80 -21.21 1.82 12.14
C GLY A 80 -22.31 1.50 11.12
N GLU A 81 -21.98 1.26 9.85
CA GLU A 81 -22.88 0.57 8.93
C GLU A 81 -23.10 -0.89 9.36
N PRO A 82 -24.18 -1.55 8.90
CA PRO A 82 -24.35 -2.98 9.12
C PRO A 82 -23.12 -3.77 8.66
N SER A 83 -22.70 -4.73 9.47
CA SER A 83 -21.47 -5.51 9.26
C SER A 83 -21.40 -6.11 7.85
N GLY A 84 -20.26 -5.90 7.19
CA GLY A 84 -19.96 -6.39 5.86
C GLY A 84 -20.66 -5.66 4.71
N THR A 85 -21.37 -4.56 4.98
CA THR A 85 -22.13 -3.84 3.94
C THR A 85 -21.42 -2.63 3.34
N ALA A 86 -20.27 -2.23 3.89
CA ALA A 86 -19.51 -1.08 3.41
C ALA A 86 -18.01 -1.38 3.20
N GLY A 87 -17.27 -1.69 4.27
CA GLY A 87 -15.82 -1.93 4.23
C GLY A 87 -15.46 -3.11 3.32
N ARG A 88 -16.18 -4.24 3.43
CA ARG A 88 -15.95 -5.41 2.56
C ARG A 88 -16.17 -5.11 1.08
N PRO A 89 -17.28 -4.48 0.67
CA PRO A 89 -17.46 -4.01 -0.70
C PRO A 89 -16.33 -3.11 -1.21
N ILE A 90 -15.85 -2.15 -0.41
CA ILE A 90 -14.73 -1.28 -0.81
C ILE A 90 -13.46 -2.10 -1.05
N LEU A 91 -13.10 -2.98 -0.10
CA LEU A 91 -11.91 -3.84 -0.20
C LEU A 91 -11.96 -4.73 -1.44
N ASN A 92 -13.12 -5.36 -1.70
CA ASN A 92 -13.28 -6.24 -2.86
C ASN A 92 -13.05 -5.50 -4.19
N VAL A 93 -13.42 -4.22 -4.28
CA VAL A 93 -13.17 -3.43 -5.50
C VAL A 93 -11.69 -3.11 -5.65
N ILE A 94 -10.99 -2.74 -4.56
CA ILE A 94 -9.53 -2.55 -4.57
C ILE A 94 -8.83 -3.81 -5.08
N GLU A 95 -9.16 -4.97 -4.49
CA GLU A 95 -8.57 -6.26 -4.86
C GLU A 95 -8.89 -6.64 -6.32
N HIS A 96 -10.13 -6.40 -6.77
CA HIS A 96 -10.52 -6.68 -8.15
C HIS A 96 -9.81 -5.79 -9.18
N LYS A 97 -9.59 -4.51 -8.84
CA LYS A 97 -8.82 -3.58 -9.68
C LYS A 97 -7.34 -3.92 -9.73
N GLY A 98 -6.85 -4.75 -8.80
CA GLY A 98 -5.44 -5.12 -8.72
C GLY A 98 -4.54 -3.93 -8.43
N ILE A 99 -4.99 -2.99 -7.59
CA ILE A 99 -4.22 -1.80 -7.18
C ILE A 99 -3.64 -2.06 -5.79
N GLY A 100 -2.34 -1.84 -5.64
CA GLY A 100 -1.62 -1.95 -4.37
C GLY A 100 -1.33 -0.58 -3.76
N ASP A 101 -0.81 -0.59 -2.53
CA ASP A 101 -0.44 0.61 -1.76
C ASP A 101 -1.50 1.72 -1.84
N VAL A 102 -2.75 1.37 -1.55
CA VAL A 102 -3.92 2.24 -1.73
C VAL A 102 -4.83 2.18 -0.52
N ALA A 103 -5.33 3.35 -0.12
CA ALA A 103 -6.41 3.50 0.84
C ALA A 103 -7.62 4.13 0.16
N VAL A 104 -8.82 3.66 0.51
CA VAL A 104 -10.10 4.23 0.08
C VAL A 104 -10.99 4.49 1.28
N VAL A 105 -11.53 5.70 1.37
CA VAL A 105 -12.58 6.06 2.33
C VAL A 105 -13.82 6.52 1.57
N VAL A 106 -14.98 6.07 2.01
CA VAL A 106 -16.28 6.46 1.46
C VAL A 106 -17.08 7.14 2.56
N ILE A 107 -17.26 8.44 2.40
CA ILE A 107 -18.08 9.30 3.25
C ILE A 107 -19.53 9.18 2.80
N ARG A 108 -20.45 8.88 3.73
CA ARG A 108 -21.87 8.76 3.43
C ARG A 108 -22.72 9.80 4.15
N TYR A 109 -23.53 10.52 3.37
CA TYR A 109 -24.67 11.29 3.86
C TYR A 109 -25.98 10.56 3.58
N PHE A 110 -26.76 10.31 4.64
CA PHE A 110 -28.04 9.61 4.52
C PHE A 110 -29.11 10.49 3.85
N GLY A 111 -29.74 9.97 2.80
CA GLY A 111 -30.73 10.70 2.00
C GLY A 111 -32.20 10.55 2.44
N GLY A 112 -32.46 10.05 3.64
CA GLY A 112 -33.83 9.83 4.15
C GLY A 112 -34.49 8.50 3.72
N VAL A 113 -33.88 7.75 2.78
CA VAL A 113 -34.41 6.47 2.29
C VAL A 113 -33.43 5.34 2.60
N LYS A 114 -33.89 4.31 3.32
CA LYS A 114 -33.08 3.13 3.63
C LYS A 114 -32.80 2.33 2.35
N LEU A 115 -31.53 1.94 2.16
CA LEU A 115 -31.09 1.15 1.01
C LEU A 115 -31.26 -0.37 1.21
N GLY A 116 -31.31 -0.83 2.48
CA GLY A 116 -31.19 -2.24 2.83
C GLY A 116 -29.76 -2.76 2.62
N ALA A 117 -29.44 -3.94 3.17
CA ALA A 117 -28.08 -4.48 3.15
C ALA A 117 -27.51 -4.61 1.72
N GLY A 118 -28.25 -5.25 0.80
CA GLY A 118 -27.81 -5.39 -0.59
C GLY A 118 -27.71 -4.05 -1.35
N GLY A 119 -28.50 -3.04 -0.95
CA GLY A 119 -28.39 -1.70 -1.52
C GLY A 119 -27.15 -0.95 -1.04
N LEU A 120 -26.77 -1.10 0.24
CA LEU A 120 -25.53 -0.56 0.80
C LEU A 120 -24.31 -1.18 0.12
N VAL A 121 -24.29 -2.52 0.02
CA VAL A 121 -23.20 -3.26 -0.65
C VAL A 121 -22.93 -2.69 -2.04
N ARG A 122 -23.99 -2.52 -2.85
CA ARG A 122 -23.84 -1.96 -4.21
C ARG A 122 -23.45 -0.49 -4.22
N ALA A 123 -23.94 0.32 -3.27
CA ALA A 123 -23.61 1.74 -3.21
C ALA A 123 -22.15 1.98 -2.82
N TYR A 124 -21.63 1.28 -1.80
CA TYR A 124 -20.23 1.38 -1.40
C TYR A 124 -19.28 0.83 -2.46
N ALA A 125 -19.61 -0.33 -3.07
CA ALA A 125 -18.83 -0.84 -4.20
C ALA A 125 -18.83 0.14 -5.38
N GLY A 126 -19.98 0.71 -5.73
CA GLY A 126 -20.09 1.68 -6.83
C GLY A 126 -19.31 2.97 -6.59
N ALA A 127 -19.29 3.47 -5.34
CA ALA A 127 -18.50 4.64 -4.99
C ALA A 127 -16.99 4.36 -5.05
N ALA A 128 -16.55 3.21 -4.52
CA ALA A 128 -15.16 2.77 -4.63
C ALA A 128 -14.74 2.58 -6.10
N GLU A 129 -15.59 1.94 -6.92
CA GLU A 129 -15.35 1.74 -8.35
C GLU A 129 -15.20 3.08 -9.10
N ALA A 130 -16.04 4.07 -8.77
CA ALA A 130 -16.01 5.38 -9.39
C ALA A 130 -14.68 6.11 -9.12
N VAL A 131 -14.20 6.12 -7.87
CA VAL A 131 -12.93 6.79 -7.54
C VAL A 131 -11.72 6.00 -8.03
N LEU A 132 -11.72 4.67 -7.92
CA LEU A 132 -10.59 3.85 -8.35
C LEU A 132 -10.41 3.87 -9.88
N SER A 133 -11.51 4.05 -10.64
CA SER A 133 -11.45 4.17 -12.09
C SER A 133 -10.99 5.54 -12.58
N SER A 134 -10.99 6.57 -11.72
CA SER A 134 -10.47 7.91 -12.06
C SER A 134 -9.01 8.12 -11.68
N LEU A 135 -8.38 7.12 -11.05
CA LEU A 135 -6.99 7.21 -10.63
C LEU A 135 -6.03 7.28 -11.82
N GLU A 136 -5.05 8.17 -11.68
CA GLU A 136 -3.78 8.04 -12.40
C GLU A 136 -2.90 7.06 -11.63
N LEU A 137 -2.39 6.04 -12.32
CA LEU A 137 -1.61 4.97 -11.71
C LEU A 137 -0.15 5.07 -12.14
N GLU A 138 0.74 4.90 -11.18
CA GLU A 138 2.15 4.63 -11.40
C GLU A 138 2.50 3.20 -11.01
N HIS A 139 3.69 2.73 -11.39
CA HIS A 139 4.12 1.36 -11.12
C HIS A 139 5.18 1.36 -10.02
N ARG A 140 4.90 0.64 -8.94
CA ARG A 140 5.85 0.43 -7.86
C ARG A 140 6.63 -0.84 -8.11
N GLU A 141 7.94 -0.77 -7.95
CA GLU A 141 8.82 -1.93 -8.04
C GLU A 141 8.87 -2.69 -6.70
N PRO A 142 8.87 -4.04 -6.72
CA PRO A 142 9.14 -4.83 -5.54
C PRO A 142 10.54 -4.52 -5.02
N ARG A 143 10.66 -4.35 -3.70
CA ARG A 143 11.94 -4.16 -3.02
C ARG A 143 12.12 -5.25 -1.97
N VAL A 144 13.36 -5.67 -1.77
CA VAL A 144 13.76 -6.63 -0.73
C VAL A 144 14.63 -5.93 0.29
N SER A 145 14.37 -6.20 1.56
CA SER A 145 15.16 -5.69 2.68
C SER A 145 16.19 -6.74 3.07
N LEU A 146 17.45 -6.34 3.14
CA LEU A 146 18.58 -7.22 3.42
C LEU A 146 19.38 -6.64 4.58
N GLN A 147 19.95 -7.53 5.38
CA GLN A 147 20.96 -7.21 6.37
C GLN A 147 22.32 -7.74 5.91
N LEU A 148 23.31 -6.86 5.92
CA LEU A 148 24.70 -7.17 5.59
C LEU A 148 25.58 -6.91 6.80
N GLU A 149 26.45 -7.87 7.10
CA GLU A 149 27.53 -7.70 8.08
C GLU A 149 28.82 -7.39 7.31
N ILE A 150 29.31 -6.17 7.48
CA ILE A 150 30.43 -5.63 6.70
C ILE A 150 31.56 -5.08 7.58
N GLY A 151 32.76 -4.99 6.99
CA GLY A 151 33.87 -4.26 7.59
C GLY A 151 33.73 -2.74 7.38
N PHE A 152 34.36 -1.94 8.24
CA PHE A 152 34.37 -0.48 8.12
C PHE A 152 34.86 0.02 6.74
N ALA A 153 35.78 -0.70 6.10
CA ALA A 153 36.31 -0.36 4.78
C ALA A 153 35.31 -0.62 3.64
N ASP A 154 34.29 -1.46 3.86
CA ASP A 154 33.29 -1.83 2.87
C ASP A 154 32.05 -0.93 2.88
N GLU A 155 31.94 -0.02 3.86
CA GLU A 155 30.78 0.88 3.97
C GLU A 155 30.64 1.79 2.74
N GLN A 156 31.71 2.50 2.37
CA GLN A 156 31.69 3.38 1.20
C GLN A 156 31.48 2.61 -0.12
N PRO A 157 32.17 1.47 -0.36
CA PRO A 157 31.85 0.59 -1.48
C PRO A 157 30.39 0.13 -1.53
N LEU A 158 29.78 -0.23 -0.38
CA LEU A 158 28.38 -0.64 -0.33
C LEU A 158 27.46 0.50 -0.75
N ARG A 159 27.70 1.73 -0.26
CA ARG A 159 26.90 2.91 -0.64
C ARG A 159 26.90 3.16 -2.14
N LEU A 160 28.07 3.05 -2.78
CA LEU A 160 28.20 3.20 -4.24
C LEU A 160 27.49 2.08 -5.00
N GLU A 161 27.57 0.85 -4.50
CA GLU A 161 26.89 -0.27 -5.12
C GLU A 161 25.36 -0.17 -4.99
N LEU A 162 24.86 0.27 -3.83
CA LEU A 162 23.45 0.56 -3.63
C LEU A 162 22.97 1.63 -4.61
N GLU A 163 23.68 2.75 -4.74
CA GLU A 163 23.34 3.80 -5.70
C GLU A 163 23.26 3.26 -7.13
N ARG A 164 24.24 2.43 -7.55
CA ARG A 164 24.26 1.77 -8.86
C ARG A 164 23.07 0.84 -9.08
N LEU A 165 22.60 0.17 -8.03
CA LEU A 165 21.50 -0.81 -8.06
C LEU A 165 20.13 -0.18 -7.79
N GLY A 166 20.03 1.13 -7.54
CA GLY A 166 18.79 1.77 -7.09
C GLY A 166 18.38 1.38 -5.67
N GLY A 167 19.35 0.93 -4.87
CA GLY A 167 19.22 0.58 -3.46
C GLY A 167 19.31 1.77 -2.52
N GLU A 168 18.81 1.58 -1.31
CA GLU A 168 18.78 2.56 -0.24
C GLU A 168 19.32 1.94 1.06
N LEU A 169 19.98 2.74 1.88
CA LEU A 169 20.42 2.35 3.21
C LEU A 169 19.34 2.72 4.22
N ALA A 170 18.76 1.71 4.88
CA ALA A 170 17.66 1.87 5.82
C ALA A 170 18.15 2.09 7.26
N ALA A 171 19.17 1.37 7.68
CA ALA A 171 19.78 1.50 9.00
C ALA A 171 21.25 1.09 8.97
N ILE A 172 22.03 1.62 9.91
CA ILE A 172 23.43 1.26 10.11
C ILE A 172 23.75 1.24 11.60
N GLU A 173 24.39 0.17 12.06
CA GLU A 173 24.78 -0.03 13.45
C GLU A 173 26.27 -0.35 13.53
N TYR A 174 26.97 0.34 14.44
CA TYR A 174 28.40 0.17 14.66
C TYR A 174 28.66 -0.64 15.94
N GLY A 175 29.44 -1.70 15.81
CA GLY A 175 29.85 -2.56 16.92
C GLY A 175 31.26 -3.11 16.71
N GLN A 176 31.41 -4.44 16.82
CA GLN A 176 32.67 -5.13 16.46
C GLN A 176 32.91 -5.14 14.94
N GLY A 177 31.86 -4.87 14.17
CA GLY A 177 31.86 -4.59 12.73
C GLY A 177 30.77 -3.57 12.42
N VAL A 178 30.31 -3.53 11.17
CA VAL A 178 29.20 -2.66 10.73
C VAL A 178 28.06 -3.54 10.26
N SER A 179 26.90 -3.42 10.91
CA SER A 179 25.67 -4.07 10.46
C SER A 179 24.84 -3.06 9.68
N VAL A 180 24.47 -3.39 8.45
CA VAL A 180 23.76 -2.47 7.55
C VAL A 180 22.47 -3.12 7.08
N GLN A 181 21.35 -2.43 7.27
CA GLN A 181 20.09 -2.78 6.64
C GLN A 181 19.93 -1.96 5.37
N VAL A 182 19.65 -2.62 4.27
CA VAL A 182 19.49 -2.01 2.95
C VAL A 182 18.18 -2.47 2.32
N SER A 183 17.61 -1.63 1.46
CA SER A 183 16.49 -2.00 0.60
C SER A 183 16.93 -1.88 -0.84
N VAL A 184 16.85 -2.95 -1.62
CA VAL A 184 17.17 -2.93 -3.07
C VAL A 184 15.95 -3.37 -3.88
N PRO A 185 15.83 -2.95 -5.16
CA PRO A 185 14.86 -3.55 -6.06
C PRO A 185 15.02 -5.08 -6.07
N ALA A 186 13.92 -5.83 -6.08
CA ALA A 186 13.98 -7.29 -6.05
C ALA A 186 14.75 -7.86 -7.26
N THR A 187 14.74 -7.14 -8.39
CA THR A 187 15.54 -7.43 -9.59
C THR A 187 17.04 -7.30 -9.37
N ALA A 188 17.47 -6.51 -8.38
CA ALA A 188 18.87 -6.30 -8.02
C ALA A 188 19.37 -7.28 -6.95
N ARG A 189 18.52 -8.19 -6.46
CA ARG A 189 18.87 -9.14 -5.38
C ARG A 189 20.11 -9.98 -5.72
N GLU A 190 20.15 -10.61 -6.89
CA GLU A 190 21.29 -11.43 -7.27
C GLU A 190 22.58 -10.61 -7.43
N ALA A 191 22.46 -9.34 -7.87
CA ALA A 191 23.60 -8.46 -8.04
C ALA A 191 24.23 -8.06 -6.70
N ILE A 192 23.42 -7.73 -5.69
CA ILE A 192 23.93 -7.41 -4.35
C ILE A 192 24.52 -8.65 -3.66
N ASP A 193 23.90 -9.82 -3.83
CA ASP A 193 24.44 -11.09 -3.32
C ASP A 193 25.81 -11.40 -3.97
N SER A 194 25.95 -11.20 -5.28
CA SER A 194 27.21 -11.39 -6.00
C SER A 194 28.30 -10.41 -5.56
N TRP A 195 27.93 -9.13 -5.37
CA TRP A 195 28.85 -8.11 -4.87
C TRP A 195 29.34 -8.44 -3.45
N ALA A 196 28.45 -8.87 -2.56
CA ALA A 196 28.77 -9.25 -1.19
C ALA A 196 29.66 -10.50 -1.16
N ALA A 197 29.32 -11.53 -1.94
CA ALA A 197 30.10 -12.76 -2.04
C ALA A 197 31.53 -12.50 -2.57
N GLY A 198 31.70 -11.59 -3.53
CA GLY A 198 33.02 -11.18 -4.04
C GLY A 198 33.93 -10.52 -3.00
N ARG A 199 33.34 -10.06 -1.88
CA ARG A 199 34.04 -9.46 -0.74
C ARG A 199 34.07 -10.37 0.50
N GLY A 200 33.48 -11.57 0.41
CA GLY A 200 33.35 -12.49 1.53
C GLY A 200 32.37 -12.02 2.61
N LEU A 201 31.38 -11.19 2.24
CA LEU A 201 30.39 -10.62 3.15
C LEU A 201 29.15 -11.51 3.23
N GLY A 202 28.52 -11.56 4.40
CA GLY A 202 27.27 -12.27 4.61
C GLY A 202 26.06 -11.37 4.30
N VAL A 203 25.04 -11.95 3.65
CA VAL A 203 23.75 -11.29 3.38
C VAL A 203 22.62 -12.16 3.92
N THR A 204 21.71 -11.54 4.66
CA THR A 204 20.48 -12.19 5.15
C THR A 204 19.27 -11.35 4.74
N GLU A 205 18.17 -11.99 4.37
CA GLU A 205 16.90 -11.30 4.10
C GLU A 205 16.14 -11.07 5.41
N LEU A 206 15.54 -9.88 5.56
CA LEU A 206 14.82 -9.44 6.77
C LEU A 206 13.33 -9.78 6.72
#